data_AF-A0A165N3T5-F1
#
_entry.id   AF-A0A165N3T5-F1
#
_cell.length_a   1.000
_cell.length_b   1.000
_cell.length_c   1.000
_cell.angle_alpha   90.00
_cell.angle_beta   90.00
_cell.angle_gamma   90.00
#
_symmetry.space_group_name_H-M   'P 1'
#
loop_
_entity.id
_entity.type
_entity.pdbx_description
1 polymer ?
#
loop_
_entity_poly.entity_id
_entity_poly.type
_entity_poly.pdbx_seq_one_letter_code
_entity_poly.pdbx_strand_id
1 'polypeptide(L)'
;MPSTTSHRSATRSASPEPLPVHKPPPELYTSTTSQIRAFLSSPVALPEWKPDPKAFTTTDRQRLDALHIPNIFTIHDESYPDLNLYALGSLEVLDPEFPSRFEDFVSGDTHISLVNTSGSGKTRLLFETVHRRWGLYFNSSYEGTSNPLGSYDWTSGIDRLKADLRLYLPEPREENEAEYLPLLHRNEAAVSLEVGSLLLSRLIVLDYFVDVVTELALDESEAISRWALLQLRPQNC
;
A
#
# COMPACT_ATOMS: atom_id res chain seq x y z
N MET A 1 4.35 68.96 32.50
CA MET A 1 4.70 67.83 31.62
C MET A 1 4.81 66.56 32.46
N PRO A 2 3.83 65.66 32.42
CA PRO A 2 3.94 64.33 33.03
C PRO A 2 4.11 63.26 31.94
N SER A 3 5.12 62.42 32.13
CA SER A 3 5.45 61.25 31.33
C SER A 3 4.51 60.08 31.64
N THR A 4 3.74 59.63 30.65
CA THR A 4 2.90 58.43 30.72
C THR A 4 3.65 57.22 30.16
N THR A 5 4.06 56.31 31.06
CA THR A 5 4.65 55.01 30.72
C THR A 5 3.53 54.04 30.37
N SER A 6 3.44 53.63 29.10
CA SER A 6 2.50 52.61 28.61
C SER A 6 3.11 51.22 28.78
N HIS A 7 2.58 50.42 29.72
CA HIS A 7 2.87 48.99 29.79
C HIS A 7 1.98 48.24 28.79
N ARG A 8 2.57 47.81 27.66
CA ARG A 8 1.98 46.79 26.78
C ARG A 8 2.10 45.43 27.45
N SER A 9 0.95 44.88 27.87
CA SER A 9 0.84 43.48 28.29
C SER A 9 0.98 42.59 27.06
N ALA A 10 2.03 41.76 27.04
CA ALA A 10 2.22 40.73 26.02
C ALA A 10 1.31 39.54 26.35
N THR A 11 0.19 39.43 25.64
CA THR A 11 -0.62 38.21 25.62
C THR A 11 0.20 37.10 24.96
N ARG A 12 0.75 36.21 25.79
CA ARG A 12 1.29 34.91 25.36
C ARG A 12 0.20 34.17 24.59
N SER A 13 0.42 33.99 23.29
CA SER A 13 -0.30 33.04 22.46
C SER A 13 -0.15 31.66 23.10
N ALA A 14 -1.24 31.12 23.63
CA ALA A 14 -1.30 29.76 24.10
C ALA A 14 -1.05 28.82 22.91
N SER A 15 -0.08 27.92 23.04
CA SER A 15 0.08 26.81 22.10
C SER A 15 -1.24 26.05 21.99
N PRO A 16 -1.66 25.67 20.78
CA PRO A 16 -2.89 24.89 20.61
C PRO A 16 -2.78 23.60 21.42
N GLU A 17 -3.83 23.33 22.20
CA GLU A 17 -3.99 22.11 22.98
C GLU A 17 -3.91 20.90 22.03
N PRO A 18 -3.13 19.85 22.38
CA PRO A 18 -3.01 18.68 21.53
C PRO A 18 -4.39 18.06 21.32
N LEU A 19 -4.74 17.81 20.06
CA LEU A 19 -6.01 17.18 19.71
C LEU A 19 -6.13 15.85 20.46
N PRO A 20 -7.33 15.52 20.98
CA PRO A 20 -7.55 14.26 21.67
C PRO A 20 -7.20 13.08 20.75
N VAL A 21 -6.30 12.22 21.24
CA VAL A 21 -5.92 10.97 20.58
C VAL A 21 -7.10 10.00 20.72
N HIS A 22 -8.08 10.12 19.82
CA HIS A 22 -9.15 9.15 19.73
C HIS A 22 -8.61 7.89 19.05
N LYS A 23 -8.11 6.94 19.85
CA LYS A 23 -7.91 5.58 19.35
C LYS A 23 -9.28 5.00 18.96
N PRO A 24 -9.38 4.20 17.87
CA PRO A 24 -10.63 3.58 17.46
C PRO A 24 -11.24 2.69 18.56
N PRO A 25 -12.49 2.23 18.39
CA PRO A 25 -13.19 1.44 19.40
C PRO A 25 -12.34 0.28 19.97
N PRO A 26 -12.35 0.04 21.30
CA PRO A 26 -11.45 -0.93 21.94
C PRO A 26 -11.56 -2.37 21.42
N GLU A 27 -12.74 -2.76 20.94
CA GLU A 27 -13.02 -4.10 20.40
C GLU A 27 -12.30 -4.34 19.07
N LEU A 28 -12.32 -3.35 18.17
CA LEU A 28 -11.60 -3.39 16.91
C LEU A 28 -10.09 -3.42 17.15
N TYR A 29 -9.61 -2.60 18.09
CA TYR A 29 -8.20 -2.62 18.50
C TYR A 29 -7.76 -4.03 18.91
N THR A 30 -8.44 -4.62 19.89
CA THR A 30 -8.05 -5.93 20.46
C THR A 30 -8.04 -7.05 19.42
N SER A 31 -9.07 -7.11 18.57
CA SER A 31 -9.17 -8.12 17.51
C SER A 31 -8.06 -7.95 16.47
N THR A 32 -7.88 -6.74 15.95
CA THR A 32 -6.90 -6.46 14.91
C THR A 32 -5.46 -6.63 15.42
N THR A 33 -5.13 -6.13 16.61
CA THR A 33 -3.78 -6.33 17.19
C THR A 33 -3.47 -7.80 17.44
N SER A 34 -4.48 -8.61 17.79
CA SER A 34 -4.29 -10.05 17.97
C SER A 34 -3.95 -10.76 16.65
N GLN A 35 -4.62 -10.39 15.55
CA GLN A 35 -4.32 -10.90 14.21
C GLN A 35 -2.94 -10.44 13.73
N ILE A 36 -2.62 -9.15 13.90
CA ILE A 36 -1.30 -8.59 13.58
C ILE A 36 -0.22 -9.33 14.35
N ARG A 37 -0.40 -9.56 15.66
CA ARG A 37 0.58 -10.28 16.47
C ARG A 37 0.78 -11.72 15.99
N ALA A 38 -0.30 -12.41 15.63
CA ALA A 38 -0.22 -13.76 15.06
C ALA A 38 0.57 -13.76 13.74
N PHE A 39 0.30 -12.80 12.84
CA PHE A 39 1.03 -12.63 11.59
C PHE A 39 2.52 -12.30 11.82
N LEU A 40 2.82 -11.36 12.71
CA LEU A 40 4.21 -10.97 13.02
C LEU A 40 5.00 -12.10 13.70
N SER A 41 4.33 -12.98 14.43
CA SER A 41 4.97 -14.13 15.11
C SER A 41 5.06 -15.37 14.22
N SER A 42 4.36 -15.40 13.08
CA SER A 42 4.43 -16.53 12.16
C SER A 42 5.67 -16.43 11.26
N PRO A 43 6.22 -17.57 10.80
CA PRO A 43 7.21 -17.58 9.75
C PRO A 43 6.60 -17.04 8.46
N VAL A 44 7.20 -16.02 7.86
CA VAL A 44 6.81 -15.56 6.53
C VAL A 44 7.44 -16.50 5.50
N ALA A 45 6.68 -17.50 5.06
CA ALA A 45 7.10 -18.40 4.00
C ALA A 45 6.24 -18.15 2.77
N LEU A 46 6.82 -17.53 1.74
CA LEU A 46 6.20 -17.53 0.43
C LEU A 46 6.31 -18.95 -0.14
N PRO A 47 5.20 -19.59 -0.55
CA PRO A 47 5.27 -20.92 -1.16
C PRO A 47 6.16 -20.83 -2.40
N GLU A 48 7.05 -21.80 -2.62
CA GLU A 48 7.92 -21.81 -3.79
C GLU A 48 7.21 -22.38 -5.01
N TRP A 49 7.45 -21.78 -6.18
CA TRP A 49 7.00 -22.30 -7.46
C TRP A 49 7.80 -23.55 -7.82
N LYS A 50 7.12 -24.54 -8.42
CA LYS A 50 7.76 -25.76 -8.91
C LYS A 50 7.53 -25.91 -10.42
N PRO A 51 8.60 -26.08 -11.22
CA PRO A 51 8.49 -26.18 -12.66
C PRO A 51 7.79 -27.47 -13.10
N ASP A 52 6.91 -27.38 -14.11
CA ASP A 52 6.19 -28.55 -14.63
C ASP A 52 7.19 -29.60 -15.18
N PRO A 53 7.16 -30.86 -14.69
CA PRO A 53 8.03 -31.93 -15.16
C PRO A 53 7.87 -32.25 -16.65
N LYS A 54 6.75 -31.89 -17.27
CA LYS A 54 6.49 -32.11 -18.71
C LYS A 54 7.04 -30.99 -19.58
N ALA A 55 7.11 -29.76 -19.06
CA ALA A 55 7.55 -28.58 -19.82
C ALA A 55 9.07 -28.38 -19.78
N PHE A 56 9.75 -28.85 -18.73
CA PHE A 56 11.18 -28.60 -18.50
C PHE A 56 12.00 -29.89 -18.37
N THR A 57 13.24 -29.87 -18.84
CA THR A 57 14.18 -30.99 -18.64
C THR A 57 14.59 -31.12 -17.17
N THR A 58 15.10 -32.28 -16.74
CA THR A 58 15.58 -32.47 -15.36
C THR A 58 16.64 -31.44 -14.95
N THR A 59 17.56 -31.11 -15.86
CA THR A 59 18.61 -30.11 -15.61
C THR A 59 18.03 -28.71 -15.46
N ASP A 60 17.08 -28.32 -16.30
CA ASP A 60 16.43 -27.00 -16.20
C ASP A 60 15.60 -26.89 -14.92
N ARG A 61 14.92 -27.96 -14.51
CA ARG A 61 14.20 -27.98 -13.24
C ARG A 61 15.12 -27.80 -12.04
N GLN A 62 16.25 -28.52 -12.00
CA GLN A 62 17.24 -28.33 -10.93
C GLN A 62 17.75 -26.89 -10.86
N ARG A 63 17.95 -26.25 -12.01
CA ARG A 63 18.34 -24.83 -12.07
C ARG A 63 17.23 -23.92 -11.56
N LEU A 64 16.00 -24.13 -12.01
CA LEU A 64 14.84 -23.32 -11.61
C LEU A 64 14.49 -23.50 -10.13
N ASP A 65 14.60 -24.72 -9.60
CA ASP A 65 14.41 -25.02 -8.18
C ASP A 65 15.44 -24.27 -7.32
N ALA A 66 16.70 -24.21 -7.78
CA ALA A 66 17.77 -23.48 -7.07
C ALA A 66 17.57 -21.95 -7.05
N LEU A 67 16.66 -21.41 -7.87
CA LEU A 67 16.31 -19.99 -7.82
C LEU A 67 15.34 -19.67 -6.67
N HIS A 68 14.67 -20.64 -6.05
CA HIS A 68 13.70 -20.39 -4.97
C HIS A 68 12.64 -19.32 -5.35
N ILE A 69 12.13 -19.39 -6.58
CA ILE A 69 11.15 -18.42 -7.08
C ILE A 69 9.82 -18.58 -6.29
N PRO A 70 9.24 -17.50 -5.74
CA PRO A 70 7.94 -17.58 -5.09
C PRO A 70 6.83 -18.01 -6.07
N ASN A 71 5.82 -18.70 -5.56
CA ASN A 71 4.66 -19.14 -6.30
C ASN A 71 3.52 -18.16 -6.16
N ILE A 72 2.78 -17.92 -7.24
CA ILE A 72 1.47 -17.28 -7.23
C ILE A 72 0.40 -18.29 -7.64
N PHE A 73 -0.71 -18.33 -6.90
CA PHE A 73 -1.87 -19.16 -7.22
C PHE A 73 -2.94 -18.30 -7.88
N THR A 74 -3.45 -18.73 -9.02
CA THR A 74 -4.60 -18.08 -9.65
C THR A 74 -5.91 -18.53 -9.01
N ILE A 75 -7.03 -17.91 -9.40
CA ILE A 75 -8.37 -18.39 -9.03
C ILE A 75 -8.68 -19.83 -9.48
N HIS A 76 -7.88 -20.38 -10.40
CA HIS A 76 -8.00 -21.76 -10.89
C HIS A 76 -7.03 -22.72 -10.19
N ASP A 77 -6.40 -22.27 -9.10
CA ASP A 77 -5.38 -23.01 -8.34
C ASP A 77 -4.19 -23.43 -9.21
N GLU A 78 -3.94 -22.68 -10.28
CA GLU A 78 -2.78 -22.87 -11.14
C GLU A 78 -1.56 -22.17 -10.55
N SER A 79 -0.43 -22.87 -10.54
CA SER A 79 0.84 -22.41 -9.96
C SER A 79 1.70 -21.74 -11.02
N TYR A 80 2.05 -20.47 -10.78
CA TYR A 80 2.92 -19.68 -11.65
C TYR A 80 4.11 -19.10 -10.89
N PRO A 81 5.25 -18.87 -11.57
CA PRO A 81 6.39 -18.21 -10.95
C PRO A 81 6.08 -16.72 -10.74
N ASP A 82 6.18 -16.25 -9.50
CA ASP A 82 6.01 -14.84 -9.13
C ASP A 82 7.34 -14.09 -9.24
N LEU A 83 7.63 -13.64 -10.45
CA LEU A 83 8.83 -12.85 -10.73
C LEU A 83 8.79 -11.45 -10.11
N ASN A 84 7.62 -10.95 -9.69
CA ASN A 84 7.53 -9.67 -8.98
C ASN A 84 8.02 -9.77 -7.54
N LEU A 85 7.98 -10.96 -6.92
CA LEU A 85 8.48 -11.18 -5.56
C LEU A 85 9.82 -11.93 -5.51
N TYR A 86 10.29 -12.49 -6.63
CA TYR A 86 11.58 -13.17 -6.68
C TYR A 86 12.75 -12.24 -6.29
N ALA A 87 13.52 -12.59 -5.26
CA ALA A 87 14.59 -11.76 -4.70
C ALA A 87 14.15 -10.35 -4.24
N LEU A 88 12.88 -10.19 -3.83
CA LEU A 88 12.36 -8.92 -3.32
C LEU A 88 13.19 -8.43 -2.13
N GLY A 89 13.55 -7.14 -2.14
CA GLY A 89 14.41 -6.54 -1.14
C GLY A 89 15.90 -6.77 -1.36
N SER A 90 16.29 -7.74 -2.19
CA SER A 90 17.69 -8.13 -2.46
C SER A 90 18.03 -8.04 -3.95
N LEU A 91 17.40 -7.11 -4.68
CA LEU A 91 17.53 -7.01 -6.13
C LEU A 91 18.96 -6.72 -6.60
N GLU A 92 19.81 -6.14 -5.74
CA GLU A 92 21.23 -5.93 -5.99
C GLU A 92 22.03 -7.22 -6.25
N VAL A 93 21.52 -8.37 -5.80
CA VAL A 93 22.11 -9.68 -6.13
C VAL A 93 21.99 -9.97 -7.63
N LEU A 94 20.93 -9.47 -8.27
CA LEU A 94 20.68 -9.63 -9.71
C LEU A 94 21.19 -8.42 -10.50
N ASP A 95 21.19 -7.24 -9.89
CA ASP A 95 21.50 -5.96 -10.54
C ASP A 95 22.32 -5.06 -9.58
N PRO A 96 23.66 -5.14 -9.61
CA PRO A 96 24.54 -4.39 -8.70
C PRO A 96 24.39 -2.87 -8.76
N GLU A 97 23.80 -2.32 -9.83
CA GLU A 97 23.54 -0.88 -10.00
C GLU A 97 22.14 -0.47 -9.51
N PHE A 98 21.34 -1.41 -9.00
CA PHE A 98 20.02 -1.11 -8.46
C PHE A 98 20.06 -0.15 -7.27
N PRO A 99 20.95 -0.27 -6.27
CA PRO A 99 20.93 0.61 -5.11
C PRO A 99 21.06 2.10 -5.46
N SER A 100 21.93 2.47 -6.40
CA SER A 100 22.08 3.87 -6.80
C SER A 100 20.83 4.41 -7.49
N ARG A 101 20.24 3.64 -8.42
CA ARG A 101 18.99 4.03 -9.11
C ARG A 101 17.80 4.08 -8.15
N PHE A 102 17.77 3.20 -7.17
CA PHE A 102 16.76 3.18 -6.13
C PHE A 102 16.83 4.46 -5.29
N GLU A 103 18.02 4.83 -4.80
CA GLU A 103 18.20 6.07 -4.04
C GLU A 103 17.84 7.30 -4.86
N ASP A 104 18.25 7.37 -6.13
CA ASP A 104 17.83 8.46 -7.03
C ASP A 104 16.30 8.52 -7.15
N PHE A 105 15.63 7.37 -7.28
CA PHE A 105 14.18 7.28 -7.38
C PHE A 105 13.46 7.73 -6.10
N VAL A 106 13.98 7.42 -4.90
CA VAL A 106 13.31 7.74 -3.63
C VAL A 106 13.80 9.04 -2.98
N SER A 107 14.81 9.70 -3.54
CA SER A 107 15.45 10.90 -2.96
C SER A 107 14.59 12.16 -2.95
N GLY A 108 13.47 12.19 -3.68
CA GLY A 108 12.62 13.38 -3.81
C GLY A 108 11.46 13.43 -2.81
N ASP A 109 11.11 14.63 -2.37
CA ASP A 109 9.94 14.90 -1.51
C ASP A 109 8.65 15.23 -2.31
N THR A 110 8.66 14.99 -3.63
CA THR A 110 7.58 15.35 -4.55
C THR A 110 6.93 14.13 -5.17
N HIS A 111 5.75 14.31 -5.78
CA HIS A 111 5.10 13.26 -6.55
C HIS A 111 5.97 12.79 -7.73
N ILE A 112 6.14 11.48 -7.86
CA ILE A 112 6.90 10.86 -8.94
C ILE A 112 5.93 10.14 -9.88
N SER A 113 6.03 10.45 -11.17
CA SER A 113 5.28 9.75 -12.22
C SER A 113 6.22 8.82 -12.97
N LEU A 114 5.98 7.51 -12.87
CA LEU A 114 6.77 6.50 -13.57
C LEU A 114 6.09 6.10 -14.87
N VAL A 115 6.45 6.78 -15.96
CA VAL A 115 5.87 6.54 -17.29
C VAL A 115 6.87 5.76 -18.14
N ASN A 116 6.53 4.51 -18.47
CA ASN A 116 7.34 3.65 -19.34
C ASN A 116 6.49 2.56 -19.98
N THR A 117 7.01 1.87 -20.99
CA THR A 117 6.36 0.76 -21.71
C THR A 117 5.97 -0.38 -20.76
N SER A 118 4.98 -1.19 -21.16
CA SER A 118 4.59 -2.38 -20.38
C SER A 118 5.78 -3.35 -20.23
N GLY A 119 5.89 -4.02 -19.09
CA GLY A 119 6.97 -4.97 -18.81
C GLY A 119 8.33 -4.36 -18.43
N SER A 120 8.47 -3.03 -18.37
CA SER A 120 9.72 -2.35 -17.98
C SER A 120 10.08 -2.41 -16.48
N GLY A 121 9.36 -3.21 -15.68
CA GLY A 121 9.65 -3.37 -14.24
C GLY A 121 9.07 -2.30 -13.31
N LYS A 122 8.14 -1.46 -13.78
CA LYS A 122 7.50 -0.40 -12.98
C LYS A 122 6.91 -0.91 -11.66
N THR A 123 6.11 -1.96 -11.74
CA THR A 123 5.48 -2.59 -10.57
C THR A 123 6.54 -3.15 -9.63
N ARG A 124 7.59 -3.78 -10.16
CA ARG A 124 8.69 -4.30 -9.35
C ARG A 124 9.42 -3.19 -8.60
N LEU A 125 9.69 -2.05 -9.22
CA LEU A 125 10.32 -0.90 -8.55
C LEU A 125 9.45 -0.37 -7.39
N LEU A 126 8.12 -0.32 -7.57
CA LEU A 126 7.20 0.06 -6.48
C LEU A 126 7.23 -0.94 -5.33
N PHE A 127 7.32 -2.25 -5.63
CA PHE A 127 7.40 -3.30 -4.61
C PHE A 127 8.70 -3.21 -3.81
N GLU A 128 9.83 -3.01 -4.50
CA GLU A 128 11.12 -2.77 -3.84
C GLU A 128 11.07 -1.53 -2.94
N THR A 129 10.34 -0.49 -3.36
CA THR A 129 10.17 0.74 -2.57
C THR A 129 9.45 0.46 -1.27
N VAL A 130 8.29 -0.19 -1.31
CA VAL A 130 7.51 -0.46 -0.09
C VAL A 130 8.12 -1.57 0.78
N HIS A 131 9.00 -2.41 0.22
CA HIS A 131 9.79 -3.39 0.99
C HIS A 131 11.02 -2.76 1.68
N ARG A 132 11.46 -1.56 1.28
CA ARG A 132 12.63 -0.87 1.85
C ARG A 132 12.26 0.36 2.67
N ARG A 133 11.04 0.88 2.52
CA ARG A 133 10.54 2.08 3.20
C ARG A 133 9.12 1.83 3.70
N TRP A 134 8.78 2.39 4.87
CA TRP A 134 7.40 2.46 5.31
C TRP A 134 6.53 3.18 4.27
N GLY A 135 5.40 2.58 3.93
CA GLY A 135 4.50 3.17 2.93
C GLY A 135 3.23 2.37 2.73
N LEU A 136 2.28 2.99 2.03
CA LEU A 136 1.03 2.36 1.62
C LEU A 136 1.06 2.08 0.12
N TYR A 137 0.80 0.83 -0.27
CA TYR A 137 0.73 0.41 -1.67
C TYR A 137 -0.72 0.28 -2.14
N PHE A 138 -1.10 1.01 -3.18
CA PHE A 138 -2.42 0.91 -3.81
C PHE A 138 -2.28 0.47 -5.26
N ASN A 139 -2.92 -0.65 -5.61
CA ASN A 139 -3.06 -1.09 -6.99
C ASN A 139 -4.22 -0.36 -7.66
N SER A 140 -4.00 0.16 -8.87
CA SER A 140 -5.03 0.85 -9.64
C SER A 140 -6.15 -0.08 -10.11
N SER A 141 -5.82 -1.35 -10.33
CA SER A 141 -6.76 -2.41 -10.70
C SER A 141 -6.33 -3.72 -10.05
N TYR A 142 -7.28 -4.46 -9.51
CA TYR A 142 -7.08 -5.82 -9.03
C TYR A 142 -7.49 -6.83 -10.11
N GLU A 143 -6.59 -7.71 -10.50
CA GLU A 143 -6.86 -8.79 -11.45
C GLU A 143 -6.60 -10.15 -10.77
N GLY A 144 -7.60 -10.62 -10.01
CA GLY A 144 -7.45 -11.87 -9.24
C GLY A 144 -7.15 -13.10 -10.08
N THR A 145 -7.46 -13.09 -11.39
CA THR A 145 -7.30 -14.25 -12.27
C THR A 145 -5.84 -14.54 -12.59
N SER A 146 -5.06 -13.56 -13.01
CA SER A 146 -3.68 -13.77 -13.48
C SER A 146 -2.63 -13.07 -12.62
N ASN A 147 -3.05 -12.09 -11.80
CA ASN A 147 -2.17 -11.28 -10.99
C ASN A 147 -2.85 -10.86 -9.67
N PRO A 148 -3.02 -11.80 -8.72
CA PRO A 148 -3.66 -11.54 -7.42
C PRO A 148 -2.79 -10.73 -6.44
N LEU A 149 -1.87 -9.90 -6.94
CA LEU A 149 -1.01 -9.04 -6.12
C LEU A 149 -1.74 -7.75 -5.72
N GLY A 150 -1.56 -7.37 -4.45
CA GLY A 150 -2.22 -6.20 -3.86
C GLY A 150 -3.54 -6.55 -3.19
N SER A 151 -4.25 -5.52 -2.73
CA SER A 151 -5.54 -5.66 -2.06
C SER A 151 -6.70 -5.39 -3.03
N TYR A 152 -7.84 -6.03 -2.77
CA TYR A 152 -9.07 -5.78 -3.52
C TYR A 152 -9.83 -4.55 -2.99
N ASP A 153 -9.48 -4.04 -1.80
CA ASP A 153 -10.20 -2.93 -1.14
C ASP A 153 -10.37 -1.69 -2.04
N TRP A 154 -9.31 -1.24 -2.71
CA TRP A 154 -9.32 -0.08 -3.60
C TRP A 154 -10.22 -0.30 -4.80
N THR A 155 -10.05 -1.43 -5.49
CA THR A 155 -10.86 -1.78 -6.66
C THR A 155 -12.33 -1.90 -6.28
N SER A 156 -12.62 -2.53 -5.13
CA SER A 156 -13.99 -2.65 -4.61
C SER A 156 -14.61 -1.29 -4.27
N GLY A 157 -13.82 -0.34 -3.74
CA GLY A 157 -14.28 1.01 -3.45
C GLY A 157 -14.60 1.78 -4.72
N ILE A 158 -13.75 1.68 -5.74
CA ILE A 158 -14.02 2.24 -7.06
C ILE A 158 -15.26 1.58 -7.70
N ASP A 159 -15.47 0.28 -7.55
CA ASP A 159 -16.64 -0.41 -8.09
C ASP A 159 -17.93 -0.03 -7.36
N ARG A 160 -17.90 0.16 -6.04
CA ARG A 160 -19.01 0.75 -5.26
C ARG A 160 -19.33 2.16 -5.74
N LEU A 161 -18.31 3.01 -5.86
CA LEU A 161 -18.46 4.34 -6.42
C LEU A 161 -19.06 4.27 -7.82
N LYS A 162 -18.60 3.40 -8.72
CA LYS A 162 -19.20 3.25 -10.05
C LYS A 162 -20.66 2.79 -9.97
N ALA A 163 -21.02 1.88 -9.07
CA ALA A 163 -22.40 1.44 -8.90
C ALA A 163 -23.31 2.59 -8.44
N ASP A 164 -22.84 3.37 -7.47
CA ASP A 164 -23.57 4.49 -6.89
C ASP A 164 -23.59 5.73 -7.81
N LEU A 165 -22.49 5.97 -8.54
CA LEU A 165 -22.27 7.08 -9.46
C LEU A 165 -22.72 6.80 -10.90
N ARG A 166 -23.12 5.57 -11.23
CA ARG A 166 -23.90 5.28 -12.47
C ARG A 166 -25.20 6.09 -12.54
N LEU A 167 -25.61 6.70 -11.43
CA LEU A 167 -26.70 7.68 -11.36
C LEU A 167 -26.26 9.15 -11.61
N TYR A 168 -24.97 9.48 -11.67
CA TYR A 168 -24.50 10.87 -11.49
C TYR A 168 -23.32 11.37 -12.35
N LEU A 169 -22.78 10.59 -13.29
CA LEU A 169 -21.87 11.13 -14.30
C LEU A 169 -22.64 11.37 -15.60
N PRO A 170 -23.31 12.52 -15.77
CA PRO A 170 -23.78 12.89 -17.09
C PRO A 170 -22.57 12.93 -18.04
N GLU A 171 -22.76 12.48 -19.28
CA GLU A 171 -21.82 12.81 -20.36
C GLU A 171 -21.57 14.32 -20.29
N PRO A 172 -20.31 14.80 -20.47
CA PRO A 172 -20.03 16.22 -20.47
C PRO A 172 -20.83 16.87 -21.61
N ARG A 173 -22.02 17.37 -21.29
CA ARG A 173 -22.87 18.14 -22.18
C ARG A 173 -22.71 19.59 -21.79
N GLU A 174 -22.24 20.38 -22.73
CA GLU A 174 -21.91 21.81 -22.60
C GLU A 174 -23.14 22.69 -22.26
N GLU A 175 -24.34 22.13 -22.11
CA GLU A 175 -25.58 22.89 -22.28
C GLU A 175 -26.18 23.45 -20.98
N ASN A 176 -25.75 23.04 -19.76
CA ASN A 176 -26.25 23.69 -18.52
C ASN A 176 -25.35 23.54 -17.28
N GLU A 177 -24.38 24.45 -17.13
CA GLU A 177 -23.44 24.50 -15.99
C GLU A 177 -24.14 24.57 -14.62
N ALA A 178 -25.29 25.26 -14.53
CA ALA A 178 -26.06 25.42 -13.29
C ALA A 178 -26.63 24.10 -12.74
N GLU A 179 -26.91 23.13 -13.62
CA GLU A 179 -27.40 21.80 -13.25
C GLU A 179 -26.23 20.82 -13.03
N TYR A 180 -25.11 21.03 -13.72
CA TYR A 180 -23.93 20.19 -13.66
C TYR A 180 -23.11 20.37 -12.38
N LEU A 181 -22.87 21.60 -11.93
CA LEU A 181 -22.00 21.87 -10.78
C LEU A 181 -22.44 21.18 -9.47
N PRO A 182 -23.74 21.17 -9.09
CA PRO A 182 -24.18 20.44 -7.91
C PRO A 182 -23.95 18.92 -8.00
N LEU A 183 -24.07 18.33 -9.20
CA LEU A 183 -23.80 16.91 -9.43
C LEU A 183 -22.31 16.60 -9.31
N LEU A 184 -21.45 17.46 -9.87
CA LEU A 184 -20.00 17.34 -9.74
C LEU A 184 -19.57 17.38 -8.27
N HIS A 185 -20.01 18.39 -7.51
CA HIS A 185 -19.68 18.48 -6.07
C HIS A 185 -20.17 17.28 -5.27
N ARG A 186 -21.35 16.74 -5.62
CA ARG A 186 -21.85 15.51 -4.99
C ARG A 186 -20.96 14.31 -5.28
N ASN A 187 -20.49 14.17 -6.52
CA ASN A 187 -19.57 13.09 -6.91
C ASN A 187 -18.22 13.24 -6.23
N GLU A 188 -17.67 14.45 -6.19
CA GLU A 188 -16.42 14.75 -5.48
C GLU A 188 -16.53 14.42 -4.00
N ALA A 189 -17.65 14.76 -3.35
CA ALA A 189 -17.90 14.43 -1.96
C ALA A 189 -17.99 12.90 -1.73
N ALA A 190 -18.68 12.18 -2.62
CA ALA A 190 -18.78 10.72 -2.56
C ALA A 190 -17.40 10.04 -2.72
N VAL A 191 -16.63 10.46 -3.74
CA VAL A 191 -15.27 9.97 -3.97
C VAL A 191 -14.37 10.28 -2.78
N SER A 192 -14.43 11.51 -2.25
CA SER A 192 -13.62 11.93 -1.11
C SER A 192 -13.93 11.11 0.14
N LEU A 193 -15.21 10.82 0.40
CA LEU A 193 -15.62 10.00 1.53
C LEU A 193 -15.11 8.56 1.40
N GLU A 194 -15.24 7.95 0.23
CA GLU A 194 -14.82 6.57 0.00
C GLU A 194 -13.29 6.43 0.09
N VAL A 195 -12.56 7.30 -0.62
CA VAL A 195 -11.08 7.32 -0.61
C VAL A 195 -10.56 7.65 0.79
N GLY A 196 -11.16 8.63 1.46
CA GLY A 196 -10.80 9.01 2.83
C GLY A 196 -11.04 7.88 3.82
N SER A 197 -12.16 7.16 3.71
CA SER A 197 -12.47 6.01 4.57
C SER A 197 -11.48 4.87 4.38
N LEU A 198 -11.12 4.57 3.12
CA LEU A 198 -10.15 3.53 2.80
C LEU A 198 -8.75 3.89 3.31
N LEU A 199 -8.30 5.13 3.07
CA LEU A 199 -7.00 5.61 3.55
C LEU A 199 -6.93 5.58 5.08
N LEU A 200 -7.96 6.10 5.75
CA LEU A 200 -8.05 6.09 7.22
C LEU A 200 -8.00 4.66 7.76
N SER A 201 -8.72 3.72 7.14
CA SER A 201 -8.73 2.32 7.56
C SER A 201 -7.33 1.71 7.51
N ARG A 202 -6.57 1.96 6.44
CA ARG A 202 -5.19 1.46 6.32
C ARG A 202 -4.22 2.16 7.27
N LEU A 203 -4.40 3.44 7.54
CA LEU A 203 -3.61 4.18 8.52
C LEU A 203 -3.85 3.65 9.95
N ILE A 204 -5.09 3.31 10.30
CA ILE A 204 -5.41 2.67 11.57
C ILE A 204 -4.73 1.30 11.68
N VAL A 205 -4.79 0.48 10.63
CA VAL A 205 -4.11 -0.83 10.63
C VAL A 205 -2.60 -0.66 10.75
N LEU A 206 -2.01 0.33 10.07
CA LEU A 206 -0.59 0.66 10.19
C LEU A 206 -0.21 1.11 11.60
N ASP A 207 -1.01 1.98 12.23
CA ASP A 207 -0.81 2.43 13.62
C ASP A 207 -0.77 1.22 14.58
N TYR A 208 -1.76 0.32 14.45
CA TYR A 208 -1.80 -0.91 15.25
C TYR A 208 -0.64 -1.85 14.94
N PHE A 209 -0.21 -1.90 13.68
CA PHE A 209 0.93 -2.70 13.26
C PHE A 209 2.22 -2.21 13.91
N VAL A 210 2.45 -0.90 13.93
CA VAL A 210 3.62 -0.26 14.57
C VAL A 210 3.59 -0.44 16.08
N ASP A 211 2.41 -0.31 16.72
CA ASP A 211 2.24 -0.60 18.16
C ASP A 211 2.72 -2.04 18.47
N VAL A 212 2.25 -3.05 17.72
CA VAL A 212 2.62 -4.45 17.97
C VAL A 212 4.10 -4.73 17.61
N VAL A 213 4.63 -4.15 16.54
CA VAL A 213 6.07 -4.24 16.19
C VAL A 213 6.94 -3.73 17.35
N THR A 214 6.54 -2.61 17.95
CA THR A 214 7.23 -2.01 19.10
C THR A 214 7.15 -2.90 20.33
N GLU A 215 5.98 -3.47 20.62
CA GLU A 215 5.80 -4.43 21.73
C GLU A 215 6.65 -5.69 21.58
N LEU A 216 6.77 -6.21 20.34
CA LEU A 216 7.56 -7.41 20.04
C LEU A 216 9.05 -7.12 19.87
N ALA A 217 9.47 -5.85 19.86
CA ALA A 217 10.83 -5.41 19.60
C ALA A 217 11.42 -6.01 18.31
N LEU A 218 10.61 -6.04 17.24
CA LEU A 218 11.05 -6.50 15.93
C LEU A 218 12.05 -5.53 15.31
N ASP A 219 12.98 -6.08 14.53
CA ASP A 219 13.88 -5.26 13.71
C ASP A 219 13.09 -4.44 12.69
N GLU A 220 13.50 -3.18 12.47
CA GLU A 220 12.78 -2.28 11.59
C GLU A 220 12.72 -2.79 10.15
N SER A 221 13.81 -3.39 9.65
CA SER A 221 13.85 -3.93 8.29
C SER A 221 12.94 -5.15 8.14
N GLU A 222 12.85 -6.00 9.18
CA GLU A 222 11.89 -7.10 9.22
C GLU A 222 10.44 -6.57 9.26
N ALA A 223 10.17 -5.56 10.09
CA ALA A 223 8.85 -4.96 10.21
C ALA A 223 8.37 -4.35 8.88
N ILE A 224 9.24 -3.60 8.18
CA ILE A 224 8.95 -3.03 6.85
C ILE A 224 8.70 -4.15 5.83
N SER A 225 9.53 -5.18 5.81
CA SER A 225 9.37 -6.33 4.91
C SER A 225 8.02 -7.03 5.13
N ARG A 226 7.66 -7.30 6.40
CA ARG A 226 6.35 -7.88 6.77
C ARG A 226 5.18 -6.97 6.39
N TRP A 227 5.31 -5.67 6.62
CA TRP A 227 4.30 -4.69 6.24
C TRP A 227 4.08 -4.64 4.72
N ALA A 228 5.17 -4.70 3.94
CA ALA A 228 5.09 -4.78 2.49
C ALA A 228 4.35 -6.03 2.05
N LEU A 229 4.74 -7.20 2.57
CA LEU A 229 4.14 -8.48 2.20
C LEU A 229 2.65 -8.55 2.56
N LEU A 230 2.24 -7.98 3.69
CA LEU A 230 0.84 -7.88 4.07
C LEU A 230 0.01 -7.12 3.01
N GLN A 231 0.57 -6.07 2.41
CA GLN A 231 -0.10 -5.29 1.38
C GLN A 231 -0.04 -5.94 -0.01
N LEU A 232 1.06 -6.64 -0.32
CA LEU A 232 1.27 -7.27 -1.62
C LEU A 232 0.57 -8.64 -1.73
N ARG A 233 0.45 -9.38 -0.63
CA ARG A 233 -0.15 -10.72 -0.55
C ARG A 233 -1.06 -10.88 0.68
N PRO A 234 -2.16 -10.13 0.79
CA PRO A 234 -3.02 -10.16 1.96
C PRO A 234 -3.70 -11.52 2.23
N GLN A 235 -3.73 -12.43 1.25
CA GLN A 235 -4.37 -13.75 1.38
C GLN A 235 -3.41 -14.87 1.82
N ASN A 236 -2.09 -14.63 1.75
CA ASN A 236 -1.05 -15.62 2.03
C ASN A 236 -0.21 -15.28 3.27
N CYS A 237 -0.61 -14.22 3.98
CA CYS A 237 0.05 -13.67 5.16
C CYS A 237 -0.80 -13.92 6.40
#